data_AF-R6MYS2-F1
#
_entry.id   AF-R6MYS2-F1
#
_cell.length_a   1.000
_cell.length_b   1.000
_cell.length_c   1.000
_cell.angle_alpha   90.00
_cell.angle_beta   90.00
_cell.angle_gamma   90.00
#
_symmetry.space_group_name_H-M   'P 1'
#
loop_
_entity.id
_entity.type
_entity.pdbx_description
1 polymer ?
#
loop_
_entity_poly.entity_id
_entity_poly.type
_entity_poly.pdbx_seq_one_letter_code
_entity_poly.pdbx_strand_id
1 'polypeptide(L)'
;MVRPDGFDLCGALSAYYQIPVFLENDVKASTVSELLYGEGKRTDTFACVNVGTGLAMGLVYEGKLIHGIRNNAGEIGNLLYRRSDDGETACVETVASGMGLQREACRLKKAFPNSGLFRCEGAPSGYEILQACRRGEPLARKAVENTIHELAVLILNLENALDLGTYVFVGGVMSDPWFFDAVEKEIQRIAQGIHYGIFNWDAVLKISDAGAGSAGLRGACGVAVYGLKGMESRQRV
;
A
#
# COMPACT_ATOMS: atom_id res chain seq x y z
N MET A 1 -17.38 1.56 6.01
CA MET A 1 -16.75 2.85 6.30
C MET A 1 -17.00 3.15 7.77
N VAL A 2 -15.95 3.19 8.58
CA VAL A 2 -16.08 3.53 10.00
C VAL A 2 -16.41 5.01 10.07
N ARG A 3 -17.64 5.34 10.47
CA ARG A 3 -18.01 6.70 10.83
C ARG A 3 -17.38 6.95 12.21
N PRO A 4 -16.47 7.91 12.39
CA PRO A 4 -16.14 8.36 13.72
C PRO A 4 -17.46 8.79 14.36
N ASP A 5 -17.86 8.11 15.43
CA ASP A 5 -19.03 8.43 16.27
C ASP A 5 -20.41 8.34 15.57
N GLY A 6 -20.51 7.66 14.42
CA GLY A 6 -21.79 7.45 13.72
C GLY A 6 -22.28 8.65 12.89
N PHE A 7 -21.54 9.77 12.88
CA PHE A 7 -21.91 10.99 12.16
C PHE A 7 -21.99 10.80 10.64
N ASP A 8 -23.09 11.23 10.02
CA ASP A 8 -23.28 11.20 8.57
C ASP A 8 -22.73 12.46 7.90
N LEU A 9 -21.40 12.47 7.71
CA LEU A 9 -20.71 13.59 7.08
C LEU A 9 -21.20 13.86 5.64
N CYS A 10 -21.45 12.81 4.85
CA CYS A 10 -21.92 12.96 3.47
C CYS A 10 -23.32 13.57 3.44
N GLY A 11 -24.24 13.08 4.28
CA GLY A 11 -25.59 13.63 4.39
C GLY A 11 -25.59 15.09 4.83
N ALA A 12 -24.80 15.45 5.85
CA ALA A 12 -24.70 16.81 6.33
C ALA A 12 -24.17 17.78 5.26
N LEU A 13 -23.09 17.41 4.56
CA LEU A 13 -22.52 18.23 3.49
C LEU A 13 -23.44 18.30 2.27
N SER A 14 -24.09 17.19 1.90
CA SER A 14 -25.02 17.15 0.79
C SER A 14 -26.24 18.04 1.05
N ALA A 15 -26.77 18.03 2.27
CA ALA A 15 -27.87 18.92 2.67
C ALA A 15 -27.45 20.40 2.67
N TYR A 16 -26.20 20.72 3.01
CA TYR A 16 -25.71 22.10 3.00
C TYR A 16 -25.47 22.62 1.58
N TYR A 17 -24.77 21.84 0.74
CA TYR A 17 -24.35 22.27 -0.60
C TYR A 17 -25.36 21.94 -1.71
N GLN A 18 -26.41 21.17 -1.41
CA GLN A 18 -27.44 20.74 -2.37
C GLN A 18 -26.86 19.98 -3.58
N ILE A 19 -25.78 19.25 -3.36
CA ILE A 19 -25.13 18.40 -4.35
C ILE A 19 -24.81 17.02 -3.74
N PRO A 20 -24.68 15.96 -4.56
CA PRO A 20 -24.20 14.66 -4.08
C PRO A 20 -22.79 14.78 -3.48
N VAL A 21 -22.59 14.16 -2.32
CA VAL A 21 -21.30 14.08 -1.64
C VAL A 21 -20.92 12.63 -1.47
N PHE A 22 -19.68 12.29 -1.84
CA PHE A 22 -19.12 10.96 -1.74
C PHE A 22 -17.89 11.01 -0.83
N LEU A 23 -17.69 9.94 -0.08
CA LEU A 23 -16.53 9.75 0.79
C LEU A 23 -15.90 8.42 0.45
N GLU A 24 -14.58 8.35 0.49
CA GLU A 24 -13.84 7.12 0.29
C GLU A 24 -12.53 7.16 1.08
N ASN A 25 -11.99 5.99 1.41
CA ASN A 25 -10.63 5.85 1.92
C ASN A 25 -9.60 6.39 0.88
N ASP A 26 -8.50 6.96 1.36
CA ASP A 26 -7.45 7.59 0.55
C ASP A 26 -6.83 6.65 -0.51
N VAL A 27 -6.51 5.41 -0.13
CA VAL A 27 -5.94 4.42 -1.05
C VAL A 27 -6.99 3.94 -2.04
N LYS A 28 -8.22 3.70 -1.60
CA LYS A 28 -9.33 3.36 -2.50
C LYS A 28 -9.64 4.51 -3.47
N ALA A 29 -9.60 5.76 -3.02
CA ALA A 29 -9.75 6.93 -3.88
C ALA A 29 -8.63 7.01 -4.93
N SER A 30 -7.38 6.78 -4.51
CA SER A 30 -6.24 6.69 -5.43
C SER A 30 -6.42 5.57 -6.45
N THR A 31 -6.98 4.43 -6.02
CA THR A 31 -7.32 3.29 -6.89
C THR A 31 -8.39 3.67 -7.92
N VAL A 32 -9.40 4.46 -7.55
CA VAL A 32 -10.39 4.99 -8.51
C VAL A 32 -9.72 5.91 -9.53
N SER A 33 -8.72 6.70 -9.12
CA SER A 33 -7.94 7.49 -10.08
C SER A 33 -7.21 6.60 -11.09
N GLU A 34 -6.56 5.54 -10.63
CA GLU A 34 -5.91 4.56 -11.53
C GLU A 34 -6.92 3.84 -12.42
N LEU A 35 -8.10 3.48 -11.88
CA LEU A 35 -9.18 2.87 -12.65
C LEU A 35 -9.69 3.78 -13.78
N LEU A 36 -9.88 5.07 -13.51
CA LEU A 36 -10.46 5.98 -14.48
C LEU A 36 -9.42 6.56 -15.44
N TYR A 37 -8.21 6.80 -14.96
CA TYR A 37 -7.24 7.65 -15.66
C TYR A 37 -5.89 6.97 -15.92
N GLY A 38 -5.57 5.89 -15.21
CA GLY A 38 -4.29 5.17 -15.27
C GLY A 38 -4.45 3.72 -15.72
N GLU A 39 -4.02 2.78 -14.88
CA GLU A 39 -3.95 1.36 -15.22
C GLU A 39 -5.29 0.74 -15.67
N GLY A 40 -6.43 1.28 -15.22
CA GLY A 40 -7.76 0.84 -15.64
C GLY A 40 -8.06 0.99 -17.13
N LYS A 41 -7.21 1.72 -17.87
CA LYS A 41 -7.27 1.80 -19.34
C LYS A 41 -6.60 0.61 -20.04
N ARG A 42 -5.82 -0.19 -19.32
CA ARG A 42 -5.02 -1.32 -19.84
C ARG A 42 -5.56 -2.66 -19.37
N THR A 43 -6.05 -2.73 -18.13
CA THR A 43 -6.68 -3.91 -17.52
C THR A 43 -7.87 -3.48 -16.68
N ASP A 44 -8.85 -4.36 -16.52
CA ASP A 44 -9.99 -4.16 -15.64
C ASP A 44 -9.80 -4.81 -14.25
N THR A 45 -8.68 -5.51 -14.04
CA THR A 45 -8.36 -6.23 -12.81
C THR A 45 -6.92 -5.93 -12.41
N PHE A 46 -6.74 -5.32 -11.24
CA PHE A 46 -5.44 -4.92 -10.68
C PHE A 46 -5.58 -4.47 -9.23
N ALA A 47 -4.46 -4.41 -8.51
CA ALA A 47 -4.37 -3.77 -7.19
C ALA A 47 -3.57 -2.47 -7.26
N CYS A 48 -4.00 -1.45 -6.52
CA CYS A 48 -3.16 -0.31 -6.15
C CYS A 48 -2.64 -0.50 -4.73
N VAL A 49 -1.33 -0.58 -4.55
CA VAL A 49 -0.67 -0.81 -3.25
C VAL A 49 -0.04 0.48 -2.76
N ASN A 50 -0.55 1.04 -1.67
CA ASN A 50 0.04 2.21 -1.02
C ASN A 50 1.15 1.80 -0.07
N VAL A 51 2.38 2.23 -0.34
CA VAL A 51 3.50 2.18 0.61
C VAL A 51 3.97 3.61 0.87
N GLY A 52 3.31 4.25 1.84
CA GLY A 52 3.55 5.64 2.24
C GLY A 52 3.84 5.71 3.73
N THR A 53 3.14 6.57 4.44
CA THR A 53 3.17 6.59 5.92
C THR A 53 2.70 5.25 6.49
N GLY A 54 1.62 4.70 5.95
CA GLY A 54 1.10 3.36 6.25
C GLY A 54 1.15 2.42 5.05
N LEU A 55 0.45 1.28 5.17
CA LEU A 55 0.38 0.24 4.16
C LEU A 55 -1.06 -0.22 3.95
N ALA A 56 -1.59 0.01 2.76
CA ALA A 56 -2.93 -0.44 2.38
C ALA A 56 -3.03 -0.66 0.88
N MET A 57 -4.13 -1.24 0.43
CA MET A 57 -4.39 -1.56 -0.97
C MET A 57 -5.82 -1.19 -1.34
N GLY A 58 -6.04 -0.78 -2.58
CA GLY A 58 -7.35 -0.85 -3.21
C GLY A 58 -7.33 -1.87 -4.33
N LEU A 59 -8.41 -2.61 -4.47
CA LEU A 59 -8.55 -3.71 -5.42
C LEU A 59 -9.61 -3.36 -6.46
N VAL A 60 -9.27 -3.54 -7.73
CA VAL A 60 -10.23 -3.54 -8.84
C VAL A 60 -10.32 -4.96 -9.39
N TYR A 61 -11.54 -5.44 -9.57
CA TYR A 61 -11.83 -6.72 -10.23
C TYR A 61 -12.99 -6.53 -11.20
N GLU A 62 -12.81 -6.93 -12.46
CA GLU A 62 -13.79 -6.74 -13.55
C GLU A 62 -14.31 -5.29 -13.64
N GLY A 63 -13.39 -4.33 -13.54
CA GLY A 63 -13.64 -2.89 -13.66
C GLY A 63 -14.34 -2.27 -12.46
N LYS A 64 -14.48 -3.01 -11.35
CA LYS A 64 -15.16 -2.54 -10.14
C LYS A 64 -14.22 -2.48 -8.96
N LEU A 65 -14.24 -1.34 -8.27
CA LEU A 65 -13.57 -1.22 -6.98
C LEU A 65 -14.22 -2.17 -5.96
N ILE A 66 -13.40 -2.94 -5.25
CA ILE A 66 -13.82 -3.89 -4.22
C ILE A 66 -13.74 -3.22 -2.84
N HIS A 67 -14.90 -2.96 -2.23
CA HIS A 67 -15.01 -2.45 -0.87
C HIS A 67 -15.02 -3.57 0.19
N GLY A 68 -15.56 -4.74 -0.16
CA GLY A 68 -15.93 -5.77 0.80
C GLY A 68 -17.11 -5.35 1.68
N ILE A 69 -17.59 -6.26 2.54
CA ILE A 69 -18.85 -6.08 3.27
C ILE A 69 -18.88 -4.86 4.21
N ARG A 70 -17.72 -4.43 4.73
CA ARG A 70 -17.59 -3.33 5.71
C ARG A 70 -16.77 -2.14 5.18
N ASN A 71 -16.40 -2.16 3.90
CA ASN A 71 -15.40 -1.27 3.30
C ASN A 71 -13.94 -1.48 3.80
N ASN A 72 -13.63 -2.67 4.32
CA ASN A 72 -12.30 -3.01 4.85
C ASN A 72 -11.49 -3.91 3.90
N ALA A 73 -11.99 -4.21 2.69
CA ALA A 73 -11.16 -4.89 1.70
C ALA A 73 -9.93 -4.01 1.41
N GLY A 74 -8.76 -4.67 1.34
CA GLY A 74 -7.50 -3.99 1.07
C GLY A 74 -6.78 -3.39 2.29
N GLU A 75 -7.24 -3.64 3.52
CA GLU A 75 -6.52 -3.30 4.76
C GLU A 75 -5.30 -4.24 5.00
N ILE A 76 -4.46 -4.41 3.98
CA ILE A 76 -3.38 -5.40 3.93
C ILE A 76 -2.27 -5.11 4.95
N GLY A 77 -2.14 -3.87 5.42
CA GLY A 77 -1.23 -3.52 6.50
C GLY A 77 -1.53 -4.22 7.83
N ASN A 78 -2.79 -4.64 8.03
CA ASN A 78 -3.23 -5.39 9.21
C ASN A 78 -3.06 -6.91 9.07
N LEU A 79 -2.61 -7.41 7.92
CA LEU A 79 -2.22 -8.81 7.80
C LEU A 79 -1.08 -9.10 8.76
N LEU A 80 -1.03 -10.34 9.25
CA LEU A 80 -0.07 -10.75 10.26
C LEU A 80 1.12 -11.43 9.60
N TYR A 81 2.30 -11.14 10.11
CA TYR A 81 3.51 -11.90 9.83
C TYR A 81 4.17 -12.31 11.15
N ARG A 82 5.02 -13.33 11.09
CA ARG A 82 5.79 -13.80 12.23
C ARG A 82 7.25 -13.41 12.01
N ARG A 83 7.78 -12.55 12.88
CA ARG A 83 9.17 -12.08 12.78
C ARG A 83 10.13 -13.25 12.88
N SER A 84 11.14 -13.26 12.01
CA SER A 84 12.10 -14.37 11.93
C SER A 84 13.09 -14.41 13.10
N ASP A 85 13.39 -13.26 13.73
CA ASP A 85 14.45 -13.11 14.72
C ASP A 85 13.99 -13.39 16.16
N ASP A 86 12.77 -12.99 16.52
CA ASP A 86 12.21 -13.19 17.86
C ASP A 86 10.88 -13.97 17.89
N GLY A 87 10.33 -14.29 16.72
CA GLY A 87 9.12 -15.11 16.60
C GLY A 87 7.82 -14.38 16.98
N GLU A 88 7.84 -13.08 17.23
CA GLU A 88 6.65 -12.29 17.55
C GLU A 88 5.73 -12.16 16.32
N THR A 89 4.41 -12.24 16.55
CA THR A 89 3.40 -11.95 15.53
C THR A 89 3.05 -10.47 15.56
N ALA A 90 3.16 -9.80 14.41
CA ALA A 90 2.84 -8.38 14.28
C ALA A 90 2.11 -8.09 12.96
N CYS A 91 1.48 -6.92 12.86
CA CYS A 91 0.89 -6.45 11.60
C CYS A 91 2.00 -6.10 10.61
N VAL A 92 1.84 -6.44 9.33
CA VAL A 92 2.84 -6.19 8.27
C VAL A 92 3.15 -4.70 8.13
N GLU A 93 2.19 -3.79 8.37
CA GLU A 93 2.44 -2.34 8.36
C GLU A 93 3.54 -1.91 9.36
N THR A 94 3.73 -2.66 10.44
CA THR A 94 4.74 -2.34 11.47
C THR A 94 6.18 -2.51 10.98
N VAL A 95 6.38 -3.08 9.80
CA VAL A 95 7.68 -3.22 9.14
C VAL A 95 7.65 -2.69 7.70
N ALA A 96 6.57 -2.94 6.94
CA ALA A 96 6.46 -2.72 5.51
C ALA A 96 5.80 -1.37 5.12
N SER A 97 6.06 -0.31 5.88
CA SER A 97 5.58 1.06 5.58
C SER A 97 6.61 2.11 5.98
N GLY A 98 6.37 3.39 5.71
CA GLY A 98 7.24 4.47 6.18
C GLY A 98 7.31 4.56 7.71
N MET A 99 6.18 4.45 8.40
CA MET A 99 6.16 4.32 9.87
C MET A 99 6.69 2.96 10.33
N GLY A 100 6.47 1.91 9.55
CA GLY A 100 6.98 0.56 9.82
C GLY A 100 8.50 0.50 9.80
N LEU A 101 9.13 1.12 8.81
CA LEU A 101 10.58 1.22 8.69
C LEU A 101 11.18 1.96 9.90
N GLN A 102 10.52 3.04 10.34
CA GLN A 102 10.90 3.75 11.57
C GLN A 102 10.74 2.87 12.82
N ARG A 103 9.61 2.17 12.97
CA ARG A 103 9.36 1.23 14.08
C ARG A 103 10.41 0.13 14.11
N GLU A 104 10.74 -0.43 12.96
CA GLU A 104 11.72 -1.50 12.82
C GLU A 104 13.12 -1.02 13.18
N ALA A 105 13.52 0.16 12.70
CA ALA A 105 14.79 0.78 13.11
C ALA A 105 14.85 0.98 14.64
N CYS A 106 13.77 1.47 15.26
CA CYS A 106 13.68 1.64 16.72
C CYS A 106 13.79 0.30 17.46
N ARG A 107 13.16 -0.76 16.95
CA ARG A 107 13.21 -2.11 17.53
C ARG A 107 14.64 -2.66 17.50
N LEU A 108 15.33 -2.51 16.37
CA LEU A 108 16.69 -2.99 16.16
C LEU A 108 17.75 -2.24 16.97
N LYS A 109 17.42 -1.09 17.58
CA LYS A 109 18.37 -0.25 18.35
C LYS A 109 19.16 -1.04 19.40
N LYS A 110 18.53 -1.99 20.09
CA LYS A 110 19.21 -2.83 21.10
C LYS A 110 20.28 -3.75 20.49
N ALA A 111 20.07 -4.23 19.27
CA ALA A 111 21.00 -5.09 18.56
C ALA A 111 22.17 -4.29 17.92
N PHE A 112 22.02 -2.98 17.71
CA PHE A 112 23.05 -2.11 17.15
C PHE A 112 23.29 -0.87 18.05
N PRO A 113 23.88 -1.04 19.24
CA PRO A 113 24.03 0.04 20.22
C PRO A 113 24.91 1.20 19.75
N ASN A 114 25.80 0.97 18.77
CA ASN A 114 26.71 1.97 18.21
C ASN A 114 26.18 2.64 16.92
N SER A 115 24.89 2.44 16.61
CA SER A 115 24.25 3.00 15.42
C SER A 115 24.31 4.53 15.41
N GLY A 116 24.68 5.11 14.26
CA GLY A 116 24.72 6.55 14.05
C GLY A 116 23.35 7.16 13.71
N LEU A 117 22.36 6.31 13.41
CA LEU A 117 21.04 6.67 12.92
C LEU A 117 20.23 7.50 13.93
N PHE A 118 20.50 7.32 15.23
CA PHE A 118 19.77 7.95 16.33
C PHE A 118 20.54 9.10 16.99
N ARG A 119 21.44 9.76 16.26
CA ARG A 119 22.26 10.87 16.78
C ARG A 119 21.51 12.20 16.93
N CYS A 120 20.39 12.37 16.23
CA CYS A 120 19.52 13.54 16.35
C CYS A 120 18.34 13.25 17.30
N GLU A 121 17.70 14.28 17.85
CA GLU A 121 16.50 14.11 18.66
C GLU A 121 15.35 13.53 17.82
N GLY A 122 14.68 12.50 18.37
CA GLY A 122 13.56 11.82 17.71
C GLY A 122 13.95 10.54 16.98
N ALA A 123 12.94 9.86 16.45
CA ALA A 123 13.14 8.67 15.62
C ALA A 123 13.35 9.12 14.15
N PRO A 124 14.28 8.49 13.41
CA PRO A 124 14.55 8.82 12.02
C PRO A 124 13.30 8.58 11.16
N SER A 125 13.04 9.44 10.20
CA SER A 125 12.03 9.24 9.17
C SER A 125 12.41 8.10 8.22
N GLY A 126 11.43 7.52 7.52
CA GLY A 126 11.71 6.48 6.52
C GLY A 126 12.73 6.92 5.46
N TYR A 127 12.67 8.19 5.04
CA TYR A 127 13.66 8.76 4.11
C TYR A 127 15.08 8.76 4.68
N GLU A 128 15.27 9.19 5.93
CA GLU A 128 16.58 9.20 6.59
C GLU A 128 17.16 7.78 6.73
N ILE A 129 16.29 6.80 7.00
CA ILE A 129 16.66 5.38 7.08
C ILE A 129 17.12 4.85 5.73
N LEU A 130 16.40 5.14 4.64
CA LEU A 130 16.83 4.75 3.29
C LEU A 130 18.18 5.38 2.92
N GLN A 131 18.39 6.65 3.25
CA GLN A 131 19.67 7.33 3.01
C GLN A 131 20.81 6.72 3.85
N ALA A 132 20.54 6.37 5.11
CA ALA A 132 21.50 5.69 5.97
C ALA A 132 21.87 4.30 5.45
N CYS A 133 20.89 3.54 4.95
CA CYS A 133 21.11 2.25 4.31
C CYS A 133 22.07 2.37 3.13
N ARG A 134 21.90 3.38 2.26
CA ARG A 134 22.81 3.65 1.13
C ARG A 134 24.21 4.04 1.56
N ARG A 135 24.38 4.68 2.72
CA ARG A 135 25.68 4.95 3.33
C ARG A 135 26.32 3.73 3.99
N GLY A 136 25.67 2.56 3.93
CA GLY A 136 26.17 1.32 4.50
C GLY A 136 25.97 1.21 6.01
N GLU A 137 25.07 2.00 6.60
CA GLU A 137 24.81 1.91 8.04
C GLU A 137 24.16 0.57 8.41
N PRO A 138 24.75 -0.25 9.31
CA PRO A 138 24.29 -1.61 9.54
C PRO A 138 22.84 -1.74 10.03
N LEU A 139 22.41 -0.90 10.97
CA LEU A 139 21.04 -0.95 11.48
C LEU A 139 20.04 -0.56 10.40
N ALA A 140 20.32 0.51 9.66
CA ALA A 140 19.44 0.98 8.58
C ALA A 140 19.34 -0.07 7.47
N ARG A 141 20.47 -0.70 7.12
CA ARG A 141 20.49 -1.83 6.18
C ARG A 141 19.61 -2.97 6.64
N LYS A 142 19.72 -3.39 7.90
CA LYS A 142 18.89 -4.48 8.43
C LYS A 142 17.40 -4.14 8.44
N ALA A 143 17.04 -2.91 8.81
CA ALA A 143 15.65 -2.44 8.78
C ALA A 143 15.07 -2.45 7.35
N VAL A 144 15.84 -1.96 6.37
CA VAL A 144 15.44 -1.94 4.96
C VAL A 144 15.36 -3.34 4.38
N GLU A 145 16.30 -4.23 4.68
CA GLU A 145 16.27 -5.64 4.25
C GLU A 145 15.03 -6.36 4.79
N ASN A 146 14.68 -6.18 6.08
CA ASN A 146 13.46 -6.74 6.66
C ASN A 146 12.21 -6.18 5.96
N THR A 147 12.17 -4.87 5.69
CA THR A 147 11.06 -4.22 4.98
C THR A 147 10.87 -4.79 3.57
N ILE A 148 11.96 -4.91 2.81
CA ILE A 148 11.95 -5.45 1.44
C ILE A 148 11.45 -6.90 1.45
N HIS A 149 11.95 -7.71 2.38
CA HIS A 149 11.55 -9.12 2.50
C HIS A 149 10.05 -9.25 2.78
N GLU A 150 9.54 -8.52 3.77
CA GLU A 150 8.13 -8.62 4.17
C GLU A 150 7.18 -8.04 3.11
N LEU A 151 7.59 -7.00 2.37
CA LEU A 151 6.85 -6.53 1.19
C LEU A 151 6.81 -7.61 0.10
N ALA A 152 7.94 -8.27 -0.17
CA ALA A 152 8.00 -9.32 -1.18
C ALA A 152 7.10 -10.52 -0.84
N VAL A 153 7.18 -10.99 0.41
CA VAL A 153 6.31 -12.06 0.94
C VAL A 153 4.84 -11.65 0.89
N LEU A 154 4.52 -10.42 1.27
CA LEU A 154 3.15 -9.91 1.20
C LEU A 154 2.60 -9.94 -0.22
N ILE A 155 3.33 -9.42 -1.21
CA ILE A 155 2.88 -9.38 -2.60
C ILE A 155 2.71 -10.79 -3.17
N LEU A 156 3.65 -11.71 -2.90
CA LEU A 156 3.54 -13.10 -3.32
C LEU A 156 2.31 -13.80 -2.71
N ASN A 157 2.03 -13.54 -1.43
CA ASN A 157 0.83 -14.08 -0.78
C ASN A 157 -0.45 -13.48 -1.34
N LEU A 158 -0.46 -12.19 -1.64
CA LEU A 158 -1.60 -11.54 -2.28
C LEU A 158 -1.85 -12.11 -3.67
N GLU A 159 -0.80 -12.37 -4.45
CA GLU A 159 -0.97 -12.94 -5.79
C GLU A 159 -1.50 -14.38 -5.71
N ASN A 160 -0.97 -15.18 -4.80
CA ASN A 160 -1.52 -16.51 -4.53
C ASN A 160 -2.99 -16.50 -4.08
N ALA A 161 -3.41 -15.46 -3.36
CA ALA A 161 -4.76 -15.38 -2.80
C ALA A 161 -5.78 -14.74 -3.75
N LEU A 162 -5.34 -13.83 -4.63
CA LEU A 162 -6.20 -12.95 -5.40
C LEU A 162 -6.02 -13.08 -6.92
N ASP A 163 -4.89 -13.60 -7.39
CA ASP A 163 -4.59 -13.85 -8.81
C ASP A 163 -4.86 -12.61 -9.69
N LEU A 164 -4.18 -11.50 -9.36
CA LEU A 164 -4.49 -10.19 -9.96
C LEU A 164 -3.63 -9.89 -11.19
N GLY A 165 -2.44 -10.47 -11.27
CA GLY A 165 -1.49 -10.27 -12.37
C GLY A 165 -0.91 -8.85 -12.50
N THR A 166 -1.44 -7.84 -11.80
CA THR A 166 -0.94 -6.46 -11.86
C THR A 166 -1.06 -5.73 -10.52
N TYR A 167 0.08 -5.19 -10.07
CA TYR A 167 0.20 -4.36 -8.86
C TYR A 167 0.79 -3.00 -9.20
N VAL A 168 0.00 -1.95 -8.96
CA VAL A 168 0.39 -0.56 -9.15
C VAL A 168 0.73 0.06 -7.80
N PHE A 169 1.99 0.39 -7.59
CA PHE A 169 2.43 1.02 -6.35
C PHE A 169 2.13 2.51 -6.37
N VAL A 170 1.44 2.93 -5.31
CA VAL A 170 1.19 4.32 -4.95
C VAL A 170 1.91 4.60 -3.63
N GLY A 171 2.29 5.85 -3.36
CA GLY A 171 2.96 6.21 -2.12
C GLY A 171 4.47 6.46 -2.22
N GLY A 172 4.97 7.26 -1.28
CA GLY A 172 6.29 7.88 -1.39
C GLY A 172 7.47 6.94 -1.20
N VAL A 173 7.31 5.82 -0.50
CA VAL A 173 8.42 4.87 -0.26
C VAL A 173 8.76 4.12 -1.55
N MET A 174 7.74 3.62 -2.25
CA MET A 174 7.91 2.90 -3.52
C MET A 174 8.20 3.83 -4.71
N SER A 175 8.12 5.15 -4.52
CA SER A 175 8.52 6.13 -5.53
C SER A 175 10.05 6.22 -5.69
N ASP A 176 10.83 5.64 -4.77
CA ASP A 176 12.27 5.55 -4.87
C ASP A 176 12.67 4.38 -5.80
N PRO A 177 13.32 4.62 -6.96
CA PRO A 177 13.60 3.57 -7.94
C PRO A 177 14.50 2.46 -7.40
N TRP A 178 15.49 2.80 -6.56
CA TRP A 178 16.38 1.79 -5.99
C TRP A 178 15.63 0.87 -5.02
N PHE A 179 14.73 1.43 -4.20
CA PHE A 179 13.92 0.64 -3.30
C PHE A 179 12.94 -0.25 -4.06
N PHE A 180 12.27 0.30 -5.08
CA PHE A 180 11.38 -0.45 -5.97
C PHE A 180 12.10 -1.65 -6.61
N ASP A 181 13.26 -1.41 -7.24
CA ASP A 181 14.09 -2.45 -7.86
C ASP A 181 14.51 -3.52 -6.84
N ALA A 182 14.78 -3.13 -5.59
CA ALA A 182 15.18 -4.05 -4.55
C ALA A 182 14.01 -4.97 -4.12
N VAL A 183 12.79 -4.43 -4.03
CA VAL A 183 11.57 -5.21 -3.78
C VAL A 183 11.30 -6.18 -4.93
N GLU A 184 11.38 -5.72 -6.18
CA GLU A 184 11.16 -6.57 -7.35
C GLU A 184 12.16 -7.74 -7.40
N LYS A 185 13.44 -7.47 -7.16
CA LYS A 185 14.48 -8.52 -7.10
C LYS A 185 14.24 -9.52 -5.98
N GLU A 186 13.79 -9.06 -4.81
CA GLU A 186 13.50 -9.96 -3.69
C GLU A 186 12.28 -10.84 -3.99
N ILE A 187 11.24 -10.29 -4.62
CA ILE A 187 10.09 -11.07 -5.10
C ILE A 187 10.55 -12.16 -6.06
N GLN A 188 11.34 -11.80 -7.07
CA GLN A 188 11.89 -12.77 -8.03
C GLN A 188 12.72 -13.85 -7.33
N ARG A 189 13.58 -13.47 -6.38
CA ARG A 189 14.42 -14.40 -5.63
C ARG A 189 13.59 -15.39 -4.82
N ILE A 190 12.56 -14.92 -4.12
CA ILE A 190 11.68 -15.79 -3.32
C ILE A 190 10.87 -16.69 -4.25
N ALA A 191 10.26 -16.15 -5.29
CA ALA A 191 9.46 -16.89 -6.26
C ALA A 191 10.23 -18.04 -6.93
N GLN A 192 11.50 -17.80 -7.32
CA GLN A 192 12.36 -18.84 -7.90
C GLN A 192 12.65 -20.02 -6.95
N GLY A 193 12.57 -19.81 -5.63
CA GLY A 193 12.74 -20.86 -4.64
C GLY A 193 11.47 -21.66 -4.34
N ILE A 194 10.31 -21.26 -4.86
CA ILE A 194 9.04 -21.94 -4.67
C ILE A 194 8.90 -23.01 -5.77
N HIS A 195 9.00 -24.29 -5.37
CA HIS A 195 8.94 -25.43 -6.30
C HIS A 195 7.70 -26.33 -6.09
N TYR A 196 6.73 -25.87 -5.29
CA TYR A 196 5.54 -26.65 -4.93
C TYR A 196 4.27 -25.87 -5.27
N GLY A 197 3.29 -26.56 -5.88
CA GLY A 197 2.01 -25.98 -6.29
C GLY A 197 1.95 -25.53 -7.76
N ILE A 198 0.85 -24.87 -8.11
CA ILE A 198 0.61 -24.31 -9.47
C ILE A 198 1.07 -22.86 -9.61
N PHE A 199 1.58 -22.26 -8.54
CA PHE A 199 1.94 -20.85 -8.50
C PHE A 199 3.14 -20.58 -9.41
N ASN A 200 2.97 -19.64 -10.33
CA ASN A 200 4.02 -19.12 -11.19
C ASN A 200 4.01 -17.60 -11.08
N TRP A 201 5.15 -16.99 -10.73
CA TRP A 201 5.24 -15.54 -10.65
C TRP A 201 5.42 -14.93 -12.05
N ASP A 202 4.35 -14.33 -12.57
CA ASP A 202 4.35 -13.55 -13.81
C ASP A 202 3.60 -12.21 -13.70
N ALA A 203 3.21 -11.83 -12.48
CA ALA A 203 2.57 -10.55 -12.21
C ALA A 203 3.47 -9.35 -12.52
N VAL A 204 2.84 -8.27 -12.99
CA VAL A 204 3.51 -7.04 -13.38
C VAL A 204 3.47 -6.04 -12.23
N LEU A 205 4.65 -5.54 -11.83
CA LEU A 205 4.78 -4.46 -10.86
C LEU A 205 5.00 -3.12 -11.58
N LYS A 206 4.29 -2.07 -11.16
CA LYS A 206 4.39 -0.74 -11.75
C LYS A 206 4.42 0.33 -10.67
N ILE A 207 5.07 1.45 -10.94
CA ILE A 207 4.88 2.68 -10.16
C ILE A 207 3.79 3.50 -10.86
N SER A 208 2.86 4.08 -10.09
CA SER A 208 1.81 4.94 -10.65
C SER A 208 2.38 6.17 -11.38
N ASP A 209 1.94 6.38 -12.62
CA ASP A 209 2.26 7.56 -13.43
C ASP A 209 1.68 8.86 -12.86
N ALA A 210 0.64 8.77 -12.02
CA ALA A 210 0.03 9.94 -11.38
C ALA A 210 0.94 10.54 -10.29
N GLY A 211 1.89 9.76 -9.78
CA GLY A 211 2.80 10.14 -8.72
C GLY A 211 2.12 10.36 -7.36
N ALA A 212 2.90 10.23 -6.28
CA ALA A 212 2.37 10.28 -4.91
C ALA A 212 1.68 11.62 -4.55
N GLY A 213 2.05 12.73 -5.19
CA GLY A 213 1.54 14.07 -4.86
C GLY A 213 0.15 14.41 -5.45
N SER A 214 -0.27 13.76 -6.54
CA SER A 214 -1.54 14.10 -7.22
C SER A 214 -2.63 13.04 -7.06
N ALA A 215 -2.24 11.82 -6.63
CA ALA A 215 -3.13 10.67 -6.47
C ALA A 215 -4.32 10.95 -5.54
N GLY A 216 -4.10 11.65 -4.42
CA GLY A 216 -5.16 11.97 -3.46
C GLY A 216 -6.25 12.89 -4.04
N LEU A 217 -5.87 13.99 -4.68
CA LEU A 217 -6.83 14.95 -5.24
C LEU A 217 -7.53 14.38 -6.47
N ARG A 218 -6.78 13.75 -7.39
CA ARG A 218 -7.36 13.06 -8.55
C ARG A 218 -8.28 11.91 -8.11
N GLY A 219 -7.91 11.21 -7.05
CA GLY A 219 -8.71 10.18 -6.41
C GLY A 219 -10.03 10.71 -5.89
N ALA A 220 -10.02 11.82 -5.14
CA ALA A 220 -11.24 12.46 -4.63
C ALA A 220 -12.20 12.88 -5.77
N CYS A 221 -11.67 13.51 -6.83
CA CYS A 221 -12.48 13.83 -8.02
C CYS A 221 -12.98 12.56 -8.73
N GLY A 222 -12.13 11.53 -8.84
CA GLY A 222 -12.47 10.25 -9.41
C GLY A 222 -13.60 9.55 -8.67
N VAL A 223 -13.61 9.59 -7.33
CA VAL A 223 -14.67 9.03 -6.48
C VAL A 223 -16.01 9.69 -6.77
N ALA A 224 -16.05 11.02 -6.94
CA ALA A 224 -17.28 11.71 -7.32
C ALA A 224 -17.80 11.24 -8.70
N VAL A 225 -16.92 11.17 -9.70
CA VAL A 225 -17.27 10.68 -11.05
C VAL A 225 -17.75 9.22 -11.01
N TYR A 226 -17.04 8.36 -10.29
CA TYR A 226 -17.37 6.95 -10.14
C TYR A 226 -18.72 6.75 -9.42
N GLY A 227 -18.95 7.51 -8.35
CA GLY A 227 -20.21 7.50 -7.60
C GLY A 227 -21.40 7.91 -8.45
N LEU A 228 -21.27 8.98 -9.24
CA LEU A 228 -22.32 9.46 -10.15
C LEU A 228 -22.69 8.40 -11.20
N LYS A 229 -21.71 7.77 -11.85
CA LYS A 229 -21.95 6.65 -12.79
C LYS A 229 -22.64 5.46 -12.12
N GLY A 230 -22.32 5.19 -10.86
CA GLY A 230 -22.98 4.16 -10.06
C GLY A 230 -24.45 4.47 -9.75
N MET A 231 -24.81 5.75 -9.60
CA MET A 231 -26.21 6.16 -9.42
C MET A 231 -27.02 6.02 -10.71
N GLU A 232 -26.45 6.42 -11.85
CA GLU A 232 -27.11 6.31 -13.17
C GLU A 232 -27.39 4.86 -13.56
N SER A 233 -26.48 3.94 -13.26
CA SER A 233 -26.66 2.50 -13.55
C SER A 233 -27.72 1.84 -12.67
N ARG A 234 -27.91 2.30 -11.42
CA ARG A 234 -28.98 1.82 -10.53
C ARG A 234 -30.36 2.37 -10.85
N GLN A 235 -30.47 3.49 -11.57
CA GLN A 235 -31.75 4.04 -12.03
C GLN A 235 -32.28 3.37 -13.31
N ARG A 236 -31.47 2.55 -13.98
CA ARG A 236 -31.83 1.86 -15.23
C ARG A 236 -32.23 0.38 -15.04
N VAL A 237 -32.32 -0.08 -13.79
CA VAL A 237 -32.76 -1.44 -13.41
C VAL A 237 -34.06 -1.31 -12.63
#